data_AF-A0A6I0EZX1-F1
#
_entry.id   AF-A0A6I0EZX1-F1
#
_cell.length_a   1.000
_cell.length_b   1.000
_cell.length_c   1.000
_cell.angle_alpha   90.00
_cell.angle_beta   90.00
_cell.angle_gamma   90.00
#
_symmetry.space_group_name_H-M   'P 1'
#
loop_
_entity.id
_entity.type
_entity.pdbx_description
1 polymer ?
#
loop_
_entity_poly.entity_id
_entity_poly.type
_entity_poly.pdbx_seq_one_letter_code
_entity_poly.pdbx_strand_id
1 'polypeptide(L)'
;MAKKDERYYRKQYKNQKILRRDKETLKAMTKCHYLAKEHFDRMKFSNKSLNRFLKMGVIESVEKIDKHSNDTVQLYRLTDYGKDYYRREINPQESFYSSTGHEHDLRVADVYTELYSTGVPFEWKTERELQQDFKDRIDEIRERDYNQAEQMLNDYRAGVYSSPDFAYSIGGETVMVEVITGSGTYTESHIQAKTDFGNQLGHTVQFIK
;
A
#
# COMPACT_ATOMS: atom_id res chain seq x y z
N MET A 1 27.44 11.83 26.51
CA MET A 1 27.73 11.97 25.05
C MET A 1 26.52 12.63 24.40
N ALA A 2 26.71 13.72 23.65
CA ALA A 2 25.61 14.33 22.90
C ALA A 2 25.08 13.35 21.84
N LYS A 3 23.76 13.11 21.81
CA LYS A 3 23.13 12.36 20.72
C LYS A 3 23.36 13.14 19.43
N LYS A 4 23.91 12.48 18.41
CA LYS A 4 24.08 13.08 17.09
C LYS A 4 22.70 13.20 16.42
N ASP A 5 22.47 14.30 15.72
CA ASP A 5 21.20 14.56 15.04
C ASP A 5 21.12 13.86 13.67
N GLU A 6 19.95 13.94 13.04
CA GLU A 6 19.72 13.34 11.73
C GLU A 6 20.62 13.96 10.65
N ARG A 7 20.96 15.26 10.74
CA ARG A 7 21.82 15.94 9.76
C ARG A 7 23.21 15.32 9.72
N TYR A 8 23.76 15.00 10.89
CA TYR A 8 25.01 14.27 11.00
C TYR A 8 24.95 12.93 10.25
N TYR A 9 23.92 12.12 10.51
CA TYR A 9 23.78 10.80 9.90
C TYR A 9 23.49 10.87 8.40
N ARG A 10 22.66 11.82 7.95
CA ARG A 10 22.42 12.06 6.52
C ARG A 10 23.73 12.38 5.79
N LYS A 11 24.61 13.20 6.39
CA LYS A 11 25.95 13.47 5.83
C LYS A 11 26.84 12.22 5.83
N GLN A 12 26.85 11.48 6.93
CA GLN A 12 27.65 10.25 7.07
C GLN A 12 27.26 9.19 6.04
N TYR A 13 25.96 9.03 5.78
CA TYR A 13 25.43 7.97 4.92
C TYR A 13 25.17 8.42 3.47
N LYS A 14 25.43 9.69 3.14
CA LYS A 14 25.13 10.28 1.82
C LYS A 14 25.66 9.46 0.63
N ASN A 15 26.87 8.92 0.76
CA ASN A 15 27.54 8.20 -0.33
C ASN A 15 27.43 6.67 -0.20
N GLN A 16 26.66 6.16 0.77
CA GLN A 16 26.45 4.72 0.87
C GLN A 16 25.53 4.24 -0.24
N LYS A 17 25.96 3.17 -0.92
CA LYS A 17 25.15 2.50 -1.92
C LYS A 17 23.86 1.96 -1.30
N ILE A 18 22.72 2.36 -1.87
CA ILE A 18 21.40 1.79 -1.56
C ILE A 18 21.33 0.41 -2.23
N LEU A 19 21.16 -0.64 -1.44
CA LEU A 19 21.07 -2.01 -1.96
C LEU A 19 19.70 -2.24 -2.61
N ARG A 20 19.59 -3.24 -3.49
CA ARG A 20 18.30 -3.62 -4.10
C ARG A 20 17.23 -3.86 -3.02
N ARG A 21 17.56 -4.62 -1.97
CA ARG A 21 16.63 -4.90 -0.86
C ARG A 21 16.21 -3.65 -0.10
N ASP A 22 17.10 -2.65 0.01
CA ASP A 22 16.74 -1.37 0.62
C ASP A 22 15.70 -0.66 -0.24
N LYS A 23 15.88 -0.64 -1.57
CA LYS A 23 14.91 -0.06 -2.51
C LYS A 23 13.55 -0.76 -2.43
N GLU A 24 13.55 -2.09 -2.49
CA GLU A 24 12.32 -2.89 -2.42
C GLU A 24 11.57 -2.70 -1.10
N THR A 25 12.29 -2.64 0.02
CA THR A 25 11.67 -2.42 1.34
C THR A 25 11.07 -1.02 1.42
N LEU A 26 11.79 0.01 0.97
CA LEU A 26 11.25 1.36 0.96
C LEU A 26 10.05 1.49 0.00
N LYS A 27 10.06 0.75 -1.12
CA LYS A 27 8.90 0.64 -2.03
C LYS A 27 7.70 0.00 -1.33
N ALA A 28 7.89 -1.10 -0.59
CA ALA A 28 6.81 -1.70 0.19
C ALA A 28 6.17 -0.68 1.16
N MET A 29 7.00 0.15 1.81
CA MET A 29 6.51 1.21 2.69
C MET A 29 5.71 2.31 1.95
N THR A 30 5.98 2.56 0.65
CA THR A 30 5.14 3.49 -0.14
C THR A 30 3.79 2.88 -0.52
N LYS A 31 3.69 1.54 -0.54
CA LYS A 31 2.47 0.81 -0.89
C LYS A 31 1.59 0.40 0.30
N CYS A 32 2.18 0.25 1.49
CA CYS A 32 1.46 -0.26 2.68
C CYS A 32 1.39 0.74 3.83
N HIS A 33 2.09 1.88 3.76
CA HIS A 33 2.22 2.88 4.82
C HIS A 33 2.96 2.40 6.09
N TYR A 34 2.37 1.51 6.90
CA TYR A 34 3.00 0.92 8.08
C TYR A 34 3.56 -0.47 7.80
N LEU A 35 4.74 -0.75 8.35
CA LEU A 35 5.29 -2.10 8.47
C LEU A 35 5.60 -2.43 9.93
N ALA A 36 5.38 -3.67 10.34
CA ALA A 36 5.87 -4.23 11.61
C ALA A 36 7.23 -4.93 11.41
N LYS A 37 7.84 -5.39 12.51
CA LYS A 37 9.18 -6.00 12.49
C LYS A 37 9.23 -7.25 11.59
N GLU A 38 8.17 -8.03 11.62
CA GLU A 38 8.00 -9.29 10.90
C GLU A 38 8.01 -9.08 9.39
N HIS A 39 7.44 -7.96 8.92
CA HIS A 39 7.43 -7.57 7.51
C HIS A 39 8.86 -7.33 6.99
N PHE A 40 9.70 -6.64 7.78
CA PHE A 40 11.11 -6.47 7.44
C PHE A 40 11.85 -7.81 7.35
N ASP A 41 11.51 -8.76 8.22
CA ASP A 41 12.12 -10.10 8.21
C ASP A 41 11.71 -10.90 6.97
N ARG A 42 10.42 -10.87 6.59
CA ARG A 42 9.93 -11.48 5.33
C ARG A 42 10.63 -10.89 4.09
N MET A 43 10.88 -9.58 4.10
CA MET A 43 11.62 -8.88 3.05
C MET A 43 13.14 -9.06 3.11
N LYS A 44 13.66 -9.79 4.13
CA LYS A 44 15.10 -10.00 4.37
C LYS A 44 15.85 -8.66 4.50
N PHE A 45 15.20 -7.67 5.10
CA PHE A 45 15.74 -6.34 5.38
C PHE A 45 16.50 -6.35 6.71
N SER A 46 17.79 -6.09 6.66
CA SER A 46 18.65 -6.27 7.84
C SER A 46 18.39 -5.21 8.92
N ASN A 47 18.56 -5.60 10.20
CA ASN A 47 18.56 -4.66 11.33
C ASN A 47 19.59 -3.53 11.14
N LYS A 48 20.70 -3.79 10.43
CA LYS A 48 21.70 -2.77 10.10
C LYS A 48 21.14 -1.73 9.12
N SER A 49 20.40 -2.17 8.09
CA SER A 49 19.70 -1.27 7.17
C SER A 49 18.63 -0.47 7.89
N LEU A 50 17.76 -1.13 8.67
CA LEU A 50 16.71 -0.46 9.45
C LEU A 50 17.29 0.62 10.38
N ASN A 51 18.29 0.26 11.19
CA ASN A 51 18.96 1.20 12.09
C ASN A 51 19.63 2.38 11.35
N ARG A 52 20.16 2.15 10.15
CA ARG A 52 20.73 3.23 9.33
C ARG A 52 19.63 4.21 8.90
N PHE A 53 18.52 3.71 8.36
CA PHE A 53 17.43 4.57 7.89
C PHE A 53 16.69 5.28 9.03
N LEU A 54 16.57 4.65 10.20
CA LEU A 54 16.10 5.29 11.44
C LEU A 54 17.02 6.45 11.84
N LYS A 55 18.34 6.23 11.87
CA LYS A 55 19.32 7.29 12.20
C LYS A 55 19.31 8.45 11.20
N MET A 56 19.02 8.16 9.93
CA MET A 56 18.91 9.18 8.88
C MET A 56 17.61 9.98 8.95
N GLY A 57 16.62 9.54 9.73
CA GLY A 57 15.27 10.10 9.75
C GLY A 57 14.46 9.76 8.50
N VAL A 58 14.85 8.75 7.72
CA VAL A 58 14.09 8.27 6.55
C VAL A 58 12.89 7.43 7.01
N ILE A 59 13.13 6.57 7.99
CA ILE A 59 12.10 5.78 8.66
C ILE A 59 11.97 6.33 10.07
N GLU A 60 10.75 6.34 10.61
CA GLU A 60 10.49 6.54 12.03
C GLU A 60 9.79 5.31 12.62
N SER A 61 9.93 5.13 13.94
CA SER A 61 9.17 4.14 14.69
C SER A 61 8.00 4.84 15.40
N VAL A 62 6.83 4.22 15.33
CA VAL A 62 5.59 4.71 15.93
C VAL A 62 5.00 3.59 16.75
N GLU A 63 4.59 3.89 17.97
CA GLU A 63 3.85 2.95 18.82
C GLU A 63 2.35 3.15 18.61
N LYS A 64 1.62 2.04 18.44
CA LYS A 64 0.16 2.01 18.35
C LYS A 64 -0.39 0.98 19.33
N ILE A 65 -1.60 1.21 19.83
CA ILE A 65 -2.30 0.25 20.67
C ILE A 65 -3.14 -0.63 19.75
N ASP A 66 -2.92 -1.94 19.81
CA ASP A 66 -3.78 -2.94 19.19
C ASP A 66 -5.13 -2.94 19.91
N LYS A 67 -6.22 -2.74 19.18
CA LYS A 67 -7.56 -2.62 19.80
C LYS A 67 -8.10 -3.94 20.34
N HIS A 68 -7.57 -5.07 19.88
CA HIS A 68 -8.02 -6.41 20.25
C HIS A 68 -7.23 -6.97 21.44
N SER A 69 -5.90 -6.82 21.43
CA SER A 69 -5.06 -7.33 22.53
C SER A 69 -4.75 -6.29 23.61
N ASN A 70 -4.98 -4.99 23.32
CA ASN A 70 -4.55 -3.87 24.15
C ASN A 70 -3.02 -3.81 24.36
N ASP A 71 -2.26 -4.52 23.51
CA ASP A 71 -0.80 -4.47 23.50
C ASP A 71 -0.30 -3.27 22.69
N THR A 72 0.91 -2.81 23.03
CA THR A 72 1.60 -1.81 22.21
C THR A 72 2.34 -2.50 21.09
N VAL A 73 1.97 -2.19 19.86
CA VAL A 73 2.62 -2.66 18.64
C VAL A 73 3.58 -1.60 18.13
N GLN A 74 4.83 -2.00 17.91
CA GLN A 74 5.84 -1.16 17.30
C GLN A 74 5.75 -1.22 15.78
N LEU A 75 5.43 -0.08 15.16
CA LEU A 75 5.31 0.08 13.72
C LEU A 75 6.39 1.01 13.18
N TYR A 76 6.59 0.94 11.87
CA TYR A 76 7.57 1.72 11.14
C TYR A 76 6.94 2.31 9.89
N ARG A 77 7.20 3.59 9.61
CA ARG A 77 6.73 4.27 8.40
C ARG A 77 7.79 5.24 7.86
N LEU A 78 7.60 5.67 6.61
CA LEU A 78 8.40 6.75 6.05
C LEU A 78 7.99 8.09 6.69
N THR A 79 8.98 8.87 7.10
CA THR A 79 8.78 10.28 7.42
C THR A 79 8.57 11.08 6.13
N ASP A 80 8.18 12.35 6.21
CA ASP A 80 8.11 13.19 5.01
C ASP A 80 9.48 13.35 4.33
N TYR A 81 10.56 13.47 5.12
CA TYR A 81 11.92 13.38 4.60
C TYR A 81 12.20 12.03 3.92
N GLY A 82 11.68 10.94 4.47
CA GLY A 82 11.79 9.61 3.89
C GLY A 82 11.09 9.47 2.54
N LYS A 83 9.91 10.07 2.38
CA LYS A 83 9.17 10.13 1.10
C LYS A 83 9.97 10.92 0.06
N ASP A 84 10.51 12.08 0.44
CA ASP A 84 11.36 12.89 -0.44
C ASP A 84 12.67 12.18 -0.80
N TYR A 85 13.27 11.48 0.17
CA TYR A 85 14.44 10.65 -0.06
C TYR A 85 14.13 9.55 -1.08
N TYR A 86 13.01 8.84 -0.94
CA TYR A 86 12.60 7.80 -1.88
C TYR A 86 12.40 8.37 -3.30
N ARG A 87 11.71 9.50 -3.43
CA ARG A 87 11.50 10.15 -4.74
C ARG A 87 12.82 10.53 -5.41
N ARG A 88 13.74 11.12 -4.66
CA ARG A 88 15.03 11.57 -5.20
C ARG A 88 15.96 10.43 -5.59
N GLU A 89 16.02 9.38 -4.76
CA GLU A 89 17.06 8.34 -4.90
C GLU A 89 16.57 7.06 -5.60
N ILE A 90 15.25 6.85 -5.69
CA ILE A 90 14.66 5.58 -6.13
C ILE A 90 13.63 5.79 -7.25
N ASN A 91 12.53 6.50 -7.00
CA ASN A 91 11.47 6.69 -8.00
C ASN A 91 10.79 8.07 -7.86
N PRO A 92 11.11 9.04 -8.74
CA PRO A 92 10.55 10.39 -8.68
C PRO A 92 9.03 10.47 -8.81
N GLN A 93 8.40 9.50 -9.47
CA GLN A 93 6.97 9.50 -9.77
C GLN A 93 6.14 8.72 -8.75
N GLU A 94 6.76 8.26 -7.66
CA GLU A 94 6.06 7.41 -6.70
C GLU A 94 4.92 8.17 -5.97
N SER A 95 3.75 7.52 -5.97
CA SER A 95 2.62 7.85 -5.11
C SER A 95 2.75 7.12 -3.78
N PHE A 96 2.32 7.76 -2.70
CA PHE A 96 2.39 7.20 -1.36
C PHE A 96 1.00 6.86 -0.89
N TYR A 97 0.76 5.56 -0.71
CA TYR A 97 -0.42 5.06 -0.04
C TYR A 97 -0.40 5.53 1.43
N SER A 98 -1.58 5.86 1.94
CA SER A 98 -1.80 6.19 3.34
C SER A 98 -3.24 5.89 3.72
N SER A 99 -3.44 5.15 4.79
CA SER A 99 -4.76 4.98 5.42
C SER A 99 -4.79 5.61 6.81
N THR A 100 -5.96 5.58 7.44
CA THR A 100 -6.15 6.06 8.81
C THR A 100 -5.98 4.96 9.87
N GLY A 101 -6.00 3.68 9.46
CA GLY A 101 -6.06 2.53 10.34
C GLY A 101 -4.81 1.64 10.24
N HIS A 102 -4.04 1.55 11.33
CA HIS A 102 -2.82 0.74 11.34
C HIS A 102 -3.06 -0.77 11.19
N GLU A 103 -4.18 -1.28 11.69
CA GLU A 103 -4.61 -2.69 11.49
C GLU A 103 -4.83 -3.00 10.01
N HIS A 104 -5.42 -2.05 9.27
CA HIS A 104 -5.64 -2.16 7.82
C HIS A 104 -4.31 -2.20 7.08
N ASP A 105 -3.44 -1.23 7.37
CA ASP A 105 -2.11 -1.13 6.78
C ASP A 105 -1.24 -2.39 7.03
N LEU A 106 -1.36 -3.00 8.22
CA LEU A 106 -0.67 -4.25 8.54
C LEU A 106 -1.15 -5.41 7.68
N ARG A 107 -2.46 -5.49 7.39
CA ARG A 107 -3.00 -6.54 6.53
C ARG A 107 -2.61 -6.36 5.07
N VAL A 108 -2.57 -5.12 4.59
CA VAL A 108 -2.02 -4.78 3.28
C VAL A 108 -0.54 -5.20 3.20
N ALA A 109 0.23 -4.89 4.24
CA ALA A 109 1.64 -5.25 4.34
C ALA A 109 1.88 -6.77 4.42
N ASP A 110 0.98 -7.52 5.08
CA ASP A 110 1.02 -8.97 5.10
C ASP A 110 1.00 -9.52 3.68
N VAL A 111 -0.02 -9.15 2.90
CA VAL A 111 -0.20 -9.61 1.51
C VAL A 111 1.00 -9.20 0.65
N TYR A 112 1.40 -7.92 0.71
CA TYR A 112 2.52 -7.43 -0.10
C TYR A 112 3.82 -8.20 0.20
N THR A 113 4.14 -8.41 1.48
CA THR A 113 5.39 -9.07 1.88
C THR A 113 5.37 -10.58 1.69
N GLU A 114 4.20 -11.21 1.78
CA GLU A 114 4.01 -12.62 1.39
C GLU A 114 4.28 -12.80 -0.10
N LEU A 115 3.65 -12.00 -0.96
CA LEU A 115 3.88 -12.03 -2.41
C LEU A 115 5.36 -11.81 -2.74
N TYR A 116 5.98 -10.79 -2.13
CA TYR A 116 7.41 -10.51 -2.28
C TYR A 116 8.29 -11.71 -1.90
N SER A 117 7.95 -12.42 -0.82
CA SER A 117 8.72 -13.54 -0.31
C SER A 117 8.75 -14.75 -1.25
N THR A 118 7.74 -14.89 -2.12
CA THR A 118 7.68 -15.96 -3.15
C THR A 118 8.80 -15.81 -4.19
N GLY A 119 9.31 -14.59 -4.40
CA GLY A 119 10.28 -14.27 -5.45
C GLY A 119 9.69 -14.20 -6.86
N VAL A 120 8.39 -14.42 -7.02
CA VAL A 120 7.67 -14.26 -8.28
C VAL A 120 7.43 -12.78 -8.53
N PRO A 121 7.77 -12.23 -9.72
CA PRO A 121 7.43 -10.86 -10.07
C PRO A 121 5.91 -10.64 -10.03
N PHE A 122 5.48 -9.55 -9.41
CA PHE A 122 4.09 -9.16 -9.35
C PHE A 122 3.94 -7.66 -9.59
N GLU A 123 2.78 -7.29 -10.12
CA GLU A 123 2.35 -5.90 -10.21
C GLU A 123 1.46 -5.56 -9.01
N TRP A 124 1.45 -4.29 -8.61
CA TRP A 124 0.66 -3.81 -7.49
C TRP A 124 -0.02 -2.51 -7.88
N LYS A 125 -1.33 -2.45 -7.66
CA LYS A 125 -2.16 -1.25 -7.83
C LYS A 125 -2.80 -0.87 -6.51
N THR A 126 -2.68 0.39 -6.14
CA THR A 126 -3.39 1.01 -5.01
C THR A 126 -4.84 1.30 -5.39
N GLU A 127 -5.71 1.54 -4.40
CA GLU A 127 -7.09 1.98 -4.60
C GLU A 127 -7.19 3.11 -5.62
N ARG A 128 -6.31 4.12 -5.53
CA ARG A 128 -6.32 5.26 -6.47
C ARG A 128 -6.04 4.84 -7.91
N GLU A 129 -5.14 3.88 -8.13
CA GLU A 129 -4.83 3.35 -9.45
C GLU A 129 -6.03 2.55 -9.99
N LEU A 130 -6.71 1.76 -9.14
CA LEU A 130 -7.93 1.06 -9.50
C LEU A 130 -9.09 2.01 -9.84
N GLN A 131 -9.26 3.09 -9.06
CA GLN A 131 -10.24 4.14 -9.36
C GLN A 131 -9.96 4.81 -10.71
N GLN A 132 -8.69 4.88 -11.14
CA GLN A 132 -8.34 5.39 -12.45
C GLN A 132 -8.68 4.37 -13.55
N ASP A 133 -8.30 3.10 -13.37
CA ASP A 133 -8.66 2.01 -14.30
C ASP A 133 -10.18 1.97 -14.55
N PHE A 134 -10.99 2.19 -13.51
CA PHE A 134 -12.45 2.22 -13.63
C PHE A 134 -12.97 3.42 -14.42
N LYS A 135 -12.35 4.60 -14.27
CA LYS A 135 -12.70 5.78 -15.07
C LYS A 135 -12.31 5.59 -16.52
N ASP A 136 -11.13 5.04 -16.77
CA ASP A 136 -10.66 4.72 -18.12
C ASP A 136 -11.65 3.72 -18.77
N ARG A 137 -12.14 2.74 -18.02
CA ARG A 137 -13.19 1.81 -18.47
C ARG A 137 -14.51 2.50 -18.83
N ILE A 138 -14.96 3.48 -18.03
CA ILE A 138 -16.14 4.28 -18.34
C ILE A 138 -15.93 5.06 -19.65
N ASP A 139 -14.76 5.64 -19.83
CA ASP A 139 -14.42 6.42 -21.02
C ASP A 139 -14.40 5.53 -22.28
N GLU A 140 -13.84 4.32 -22.20
CA GLU A 140 -13.91 3.31 -23.28
C GLU A 140 -15.35 2.95 -23.66
N ILE A 141 -16.24 2.79 -22.66
CA ILE A 141 -17.65 2.50 -22.91
C ILE A 141 -18.32 3.71 -23.55
N ARG A 142 -17.99 4.93 -23.13
CA ARG A 142 -18.58 6.16 -23.64
C ARG A 142 -18.37 6.34 -25.15
N GLU A 143 -17.25 5.85 -25.68
CA GLU A 143 -16.97 5.87 -27.12
C GLU A 143 -17.95 5.00 -27.93
N ARG A 144 -18.62 4.03 -27.29
CA ARG A 144 -19.48 3.03 -27.94
C ARG A 144 -20.95 3.17 -27.56
N ASP A 145 -21.22 3.47 -26.28
CA ASP A 145 -22.54 3.67 -25.71
C ASP A 145 -22.48 4.77 -24.63
N TYR A 146 -22.86 5.98 -25.03
CA TYR A 146 -22.86 7.15 -24.15
C TYR A 146 -23.81 6.98 -22.96
N ASN A 147 -25.01 6.42 -23.18
CA ASN A 147 -26.01 6.30 -22.13
C ASN A 147 -25.57 5.30 -21.06
N GLN A 148 -24.99 4.17 -21.49
CA GLN A 148 -24.42 3.19 -20.58
C GLN A 148 -23.29 3.80 -19.73
N ALA A 149 -22.38 4.54 -20.35
CA ALA A 149 -21.27 5.17 -19.65
C ALA A 149 -21.73 6.21 -18.62
N GLU A 150 -22.73 7.03 -18.95
CA GLU A 150 -23.28 8.01 -18.00
C GLU A 150 -24.00 7.35 -16.84
N GLN A 151 -24.74 6.26 -17.08
CA GLN A 151 -25.34 5.48 -16.00
C GLN A 151 -24.27 4.90 -15.06
N MET A 152 -23.24 4.27 -15.63
CA MET A 152 -22.14 3.67 -14.85
C MET A 152 -21.37 4.73 -14.04
N LEU A 153 -21.18 5.92 -14.59
CA LEU A 153 -20.57 7.05 -13.88
C LEU A 153 -21.44 7.54 -12.72
N ASN A 154 -22.76 7.62 -12.91
CA ASN A 154 -23.70 8.00 -11.87
C ASN A 154 -23.74 6.96 -10.74
N ASP A 155 -23.76 5.67 -11.09
CA ASP A 155 -23.70 4.56 -10.14
C ASP A 155 -22.41 4.57 -9.32
N TYR A 156 -21.27 4.85 -9.97
CA TYR A 156 -19.99 5.03 -9.27
C TYR A 156 -20.02 6.21 -8.30
N ARG A 157 -20.56 7.37 -8.73
CA ARG A 157 -20.71 8.55 -7.86
C ARG A 157 -21.68 8.33 -6.70
N ALA A 158 -22.68 7.48 -6.90
CA ALA A 158 -23.67 7.11 -5.88
C ALA A 158 -23.17 6.00 -4.92
N GLY A 159 -21.98 5.43 -5.16
CA GLY A 159 -21.41 4.36 -4.33
C GLY A 159 -21.97 2.96 -4.63
N VAL A 160 -22.70 2.80 -5.73
CA VAL A 160 -23.14 1.49 -6.24
C VAL A 160 -21.94 0.68 -6.71
N TYR A 161 -20.92 1.34 -7.28
CA TYR A 161 -19.61 0.76 -7.51
C TYR A 161 -18.61 1.37 -6.53
N SER A 162 -17.79 0.54 -5.90
CA SER A 162 -16.74 0.99 -4.98
C SER A 162 -15.44 0.25 -5.26
N SER A 163 -14.32 0.98 -5.35
CA SER A 163 -13.02 0.37 -5.61
C SER A 163 -12.57 -0.45 -4.41
N PRO A 164 -12.06 -1.68 -4.59
CA PRO A 164 -11.29 -2.38 -3.58
C PRO A 164 -10.02 -1.61 -3.15
N ASP A 165 -9.48 -1.94 -1.98
CA ASP A 165 -8.31 -1.27 -1.39
C ASP A 165 -7.04 -1.34 -2.25
N PHE A 166 -6.79 -2.49 -2.89
CA PHE A 166 -5.66 -2.69 -3.79
C PHE A 166 -5.89 -3.86 -4.73
N ALA A 167 -5.00 -4.04 -5.70
CA ALA A 167 -4.91 -5.24 -6.51
C ALA A 167 -3.45 -5.65 -6.70
N TYR A 168 -3.25 -6.94 -6.94
CA TYR A 168 -1.98 -7.45 -7.42
C TYR A 168 -2.19 -8.34 -8.64
N SER A 169 -1.17 -8.40 -9.49
CA SER A 169 -1.20 -9.24 -10.68
C SER A 169 0.02 -10.13 -10.77
N ILE A 170 -0.19 -11.42 -11.04
CA ILE A 170 0.87 -12.42 -11.24
C ILE A 170 0.58 -13.14 -12.55
N GLY A 171 1.54 -13.11 -13.49
CA GLY A 171 1.39 -13.81 -14.77
C GLY A 171 0.19 -13.33 -15.62
N GLY A 172 -0.28 -12.10 -15.40
CA GLY A 172 -1.45 -11.52 -16.10
C GLY A 172 -2.79 -11.76 -15.40
N GLU A 173 -2.86 -12.61 -14.39
CA GLU A 173 -4.05 -12.77 -13.55
C GLU A 173 -4.07 -11.71 -12.46
N THR A 174 -5.15 -10.93 -12.39
CA THR A 174 -5.32 -9.83 -11.42
C THR A 174 -6.33 -10.21 -10.37
N VAL A 175 -5.94 -10.03 -9.11
CA VAL A 175 -6.80 -10.20 -7.93
C VAL A 175 -6.94 -8.85 -7.25
N MET A 176 -8.18 -8.38 -7.11
CA MET A 176 -8.51 -7.23 -6.27
C MET A 176 -8.75 -7.69 -4.85
N VAL A 177 -8.35 -6.87 -3.88
CA VAL A 177 -8.41 -7.22 -2.46
C VAL A 177 -9.05 -6.09 -1.68
N GLU A 178 -10.00 -6.46 -0.84
CA GLU A 178 -10.60 -5.60 0.18
C GLU A 178 -10.23 -6.12 1.57
N VAL A 179 -9.70 -5.25 2.41
CA VAL A 179 -9.32 -5.53 3.79
C VAL A 179 -10.47 -5.15 4.72
N ILE A 180 -11.00 -6.13 5.44
CA ILE A 180 -12.06 -5.93 6.42
C ILE A 180 -11.44 -5.84 7.81
N THR A 181 -11.31 -4.62 8.34
CA THR A 181 -10.91 -4.40 9.74
C THR A 181 -12.13 -4.20 10.64
N GLY A 182 -12.31 -5.10 11.62
CA GLY A 182 -13.41 -5.04 12.60
C GLY A 182 -14.65 -5.87 12.26
N SER A 183 -15.38 -6.30 13.29
CA SER A 183 -16.62 -7.09 13.18
C SER A 183 -17.85 -6.18 13.35
N GLY A 184 -18.38 -5.61 12.26
CA GLY A 184 -19.71 -4.99 12.34
C GLY A 184 -20.15 -4.00 11.26
N THR A 185 -19.32 -3.66 10.26
CA THR A 185 -19.61 -2.54 9.33
C THR A 185 -19.74 -2.94 7.86
N TYR A 186 -19.45 -4.19 7.50
CA TYR A 186 -19.57 -4.65 6.12
C TYR A 186 -20.98 -5.20 5.87
N THR A 187 -21.83 -4.37 5.27
CA THR A 187 -23.16 -4.78 4.82
C THR A 187 -23.06 -5.55 3.50
N GLU A 188 -24.10 -6.30 3.15
CA GLU A 188 -24.19 -6.97 1.84
C GLU A 188 -24.02 -5.98 0.67
N SER A 189 -24.52 -4.74 0.82
CA SER A 189 -24.33 -3.68 -0.17
C SER A 189 -22.87 -3.26 -0.34
N HIS A 190 -22.05 -3.25 0.73
CA HIS A 190 -20.62 -2.96 0.61
C HIS A 190 -19.86 -4.07 -0.12
N ILE A 191 -20.22 -5.33 0.15
CA ILE A 191 -19.66 -6.49 -0.57
C ILE A 191 -20.02 -6.36 -2.05
N GLN A 192 -21.30 -6.17 -2.34
CA GLN A 192 -21.83 -6.12 -3.70
C GLN A 192 -21.19 -4.97 -4.50
N ALA A 193 -21.08 -3.78 -3.93
CA ALA A 193 -20.49 -2.63 -4.62
C ALA A 193 -19.02 -2.86 -5.03
N LYS A 194 -18.25 -3.57 -4.20
CA LYS A 194 -16.85 -3.92 -4.47
C LYS A 194 -16.77 -5.05 -5.51
N THR A 195 -17.58 -6.09 -5.35
CA THR A 195 -17.67 -7.19 -6.32
C THR A 195 -18.07 -6.70 -7.70
N ASP A 196 -19.07 -5.84 -7.79
CA ASP A 196 -19.54 -5.29 -9.06
C ASP A 196 -18.50 -4.38 -9.71
N PHE A 197 -17.76 -3.60 -8.93
CA PHE A 197 -16.61 -2.85 -9.44
C PHE A 197 -15.58 -3.78 -10.09
N GLY A 198 -15.21 -4.87 -9.42
CA GLY A 198 -14.30 -5.88 -9.96
C GLY A 198 -14.83 -6.53 -11.24
N ASN A 199 -16.13 -6.86 -11.27
CA ASN A 199 -16.79 -7.46 -12.44
C ASN A 199 -16.72 -6.56 -13.67
N GLN A 200 -16.91 -5.24 -13.52
CA GLN A 200 -16.80 -4.29 -14.65
C GLN A 200 -15.39 -4.22 -15.25
N LEU A 201 -14.37 -4.53 -14.45
CA LEU A 201 -12.97 -4.61 -14.86
C LEU A 201 -12.54 -6.05 -15.22
N GLY A 202 -13.43 -7.04 -15.12
CA GLY A 202 -13.12 -8.44 -15.40
C GLY A 202 -12.18 -9.08 -14.37
N HIS A 203 -12.25 -8.64 -13.11
CA HIS A 203 -11.38 -9.09 -12.02
C HIS A 203 -12.19 -9.64 -10.85
N THR A 204 -11.63 -10.64 -10.16
CA THR A 204 -12.21 -11.19 -8.92
C THR A 204 -11.80 -10.33 -7.73
N VAL A 205 -12.74 -10.12 -6.79
CA VAL A 205 -12.50 -9.45 -5.51
C VAL A 205 -12.40 -10.48 -4.39
N GLN A 206 -11.32 -10.43 -3.63
CA GLN A 206 -11.10 -11.20 -2.42
C GLN A 206 -11.27 -10.31 -1.19
N PHE A 207 -12.00 -10.80 -0.20
CA PHE A 207 -12.20 -10.11 1.08
C PHE A 207 -11.35 -10.79 2.14
N ILE A 208 -10.39 -10.07 2.71
CA ILE A 208 -9.51 -10.59 3.75
C ILE A 208 -9.82 -9.95 5.09
N LYS A 209 -9.83 -10.76 6.14
CA LYS A 209 -9.99 -10.34 7.54
C LYS A 209 -8.65 -10.33 8.23
#